data_AF-A0A424Y2M3-F1
#
_entry.id   AF-A0A424Y2M3-F1
#
_cell.length_a   1.000
_cell.length_b   1.000
_cell.length_c   1.000
_cell.angle_alpha   90.00
_cell.angle_beta   90.00
_cell.angle_gamma   90.00
#
_symmetry.space_group_name_H-M   'P 1'
#
loop_
_entity.id
_entity.type
_entity.pdbx_description
1 polymer ?
#
loop_
_entity_poly.entity_id
_entity_poly.type
_entity_poly.pdbx_seq_one_letter_code
_entity_poly.pdbx_strand_id
1 'polypeptide(L)'
;MGKYTDEDIRSFPKITCKIAADYLGIAPMAVSIGMRNDLLPIGFAIHNKDRYTDSWSYHIIDERLIAYKHGKITNVQVQNIEKNLDNIISQFEEMKKDLLFILSESAG
;
A
#
# COMPACT_ATOMS: atom_id res chain seq x y z
N MET A 1 -1.41 3.12 23.49
CA MET A 1 -0.27 2.23 23.15
C MET A 1 -0.86 0.99 22.51
N GLY A 2 -0.41 0.62 21.31
CA GLY A 2 -0.88 -0.62 20.67
C GLY A 2 -0.55 -1.82 21.54
N LYS A 3 -1.47 -2.77 21.63
CA LYS A 3 -1.38 -3.91 22.59
C LYS A 3 -0.27 -4.90 22.25
N TYR A 4 0.24 -4.84 21.02
CA TYR A 4 1.27 -5.72 20.48
C TYR A 4 2.44 -4.90 19.93
N THR A 5 3.65 -5.45 20.04
CA THR A 5 4.89 -4.94 19.44
C THR A 5 5.09 -5.50 18.04
N ASP A 6 6.08 -5.01 17.30
CA ASP A 6 6.37 -5.49 15.94
C ASP A 6 6.87 -6.94 15.96
N GLU A 7 7.68 -7.29 16.96
CA GLU A 7 8.17 -8.65 17.19
C GLU A 7 7.01 -9.60 17.51
N ASP A 8 6.03 -9.17 18.31
CA ASP A 8 4.82 -9.96 18.57
C ASP A 8 4.08 -10.25 17.27
N ILE A 9 3.92 -9.24 16.40
CA ILE A 9 3.22 -9.39 15.11
C ILE A 9 3.91 -10.43 14.21
N ARG A 10 5.23 -10.41 14.12
CA ARG A 10 6.01 -11.41 13.36
C ARG A 10 5.96 -12.82 13.97
N SER A 11 5.74 -12.92 15.28
CA SER A 11 5.71 -14.21 15.98
C SER A 11 4.41 -14.98 15.76
N PHE A 12 3.31 -14.30 15.41
CA PHE A 12 2.02 -14.95 15.28
C PHE A 12 1.96 -15.83 14.02
N PRO A 13 1.53 -17.10 14.13
CA PRO A 13 1.37 -17.97 12.95
C PRO A 13 0.22 -17.51 12.04
N LYS A 14 -0.74 -16.76 12.59
CA LYS A 14 -1.85 -16.18 11.84
C LYS A 14 -2.33 -14.90 12.53
N ILE A 15 -2.35 -13.81 11.78
CA ILE A 15 -2.87 -12.52 12.26
C ILE A 15 -4.35 -12.43 11.92
N THR A 16 -5.19 -12.20 12.93
CA THR A 16 -6.63 -11.99 12.76
C THR A 16 -6.96 -10.49 12.71
N CYS A 17 -8.14 -10.12 12.21
CA CYS A 17 -8.60 -8.73 12.23
C CYS A 17 -8.61 -8.13 13.64
N LYS A 18 -8.83 -8.95 14.67
CA LYS A 18 -8.77 -8.51 16.08
C LYS A 18 -7.35 -8.18 16.52
N ILE A 19 -6.38 -9.04 16.18
CA ILE A 19 -4.96 -8.79 16.49
C ILE A 19 -4.48 -7.53 15.77
N ALA A 20 -4.80 -7.39 14.47
CA ALA A 20 -4.45 -6.20 13.70
C ALA A 20 -5.09 -4.92 14.26
N ALA A 21 -6.36 -4.99 14.68
CA ALA A 21 -7.06 -3.88 15.32
C ALA A 21 -6.40 -3.45 16.64
N ASP A 22 -6.10 -4.42 17.51
CA ASP A 22 -5.40 -4.20 18.78
C ASP A 22 -3.99 -3.60 18.57
N TYR A 23 -3.31 -3.96 17.48
CA TYR A 23 -1.99 -3.44 17.10
C TYR A 23 -2.03 -2.02 16.53
N LEU A 24 -3.03 -1.72 15.69
CA LEU A 24 -3.25 -0.41 15.06
C LEU A 24 -3.98 0.59 15.97
N GLY A 25 -4.65 0.11 17.04
CA GLY A 25 -5.45 0.94 17.93
C GLY A 25 -6.80 1.38 17.33
N ILE A 26 -7.37 0.57 16.43
CA ILE A 26 -8.67 0.84 15.78
C ILE A 26 -9.67 -0.28 16.05
N ALA A 27 -10.94 -0.12 15.67
CA ALA A 27 -11.95 -1.15 15.85
C ALA A 27 -11.74 -2.35 14.88
N PRO A 28 -11.95 -3.62 15.31
CA PRO A 28 -11.87 -4.80 14.41
C PRO A 28 -12.78 -4.72 13.17
N MET A 29 -13.92 -4.05 13.31
CA MET A 29 -14.83 -3.81 12.19
C MET A 29 -14.20 -2.86 11.16
N ALA A 30 -13.48 -1.83 11.60
CA ALA A 30 -12.79 -0.89 10.72
C ALA A 30 -11.68 -1.59 9.91
N VAL A 31 -10.96 -2.52 10.53
CA VAL A 31 -9.99 -3.38 9.81
C VAL A 31 -10.67 -4.18 8.71
N SER A 32 -11.77 -4.87 9.07
CA SER A 32 -12.49 -5.74 8.13
C SER A 32 -13.06 -4.95 6.95
N ILE A 33 -13.74 -3.83 7.21
CA ILE A 33 -14.30 -2.96 6.16
C ILE A 33 -13.18 -2.33 5.32
N GLY A 34 -12.11 -1.85 5.95
CA GLY A 34 -10.98 -1.24 5.26
C GLY A 34 -10.31 -2.20 4.29
N MET A 35 -10.13 -3.46 4.69
CA MET A 35 -9.54 -4.49 3.82
C MET A 35 -10.49 -4.89 2.67
N ARG A 36 -11.81 -4.97 2.92
CA ARG A 36 -12.79 -5.30 1.86
C ARG A 36 -12.90 -4.24 0.77
N ASN A 37 -12.63 -2.99 1.11
CA ASN A 37 -12.70 -1.84 0.19
C ASN A 37 -11.31 -1.41 -0.32
N ASP A 38 -10.27 -2.22 -0.11
CA ASP A 38 -8.88 -1.92 -0.49
C ASP A 38 -8.29 -0.61 0.09
N LEU A 39 -8.89 -0.08 1.16
CA LEU A 39 -8.45 1.13 1.86
C LEU A 39 -7.39 0.83 2.94
N LEU A 40 -7.31 -0.43 3.38
CA LEU A 40 -6.35 -0.88 4.40
C LEU A 40 -5.42 -1.94 3.80
N PRO A 41 -4.28 -1.54 3.22
CA PRO A 41 -3.41 -2.40 2.41
C PRO A 41 -2.49 -3.30 3.26
N ILE A 42 -3.02 -3.94 4.30
CA ILE A 42 -2.28 -4.80 5.25
C ILE A 42 -2.30 -6.29 4.88
N GLY A 43 -2.94 -6.65 3.77
CA GLY A 43 -3.14 -8.05 3.37
C GLY A 43 -4.13 -8.20 2.23
N PHE A 44 -4.89 -9.29 2.26
CA PHE A 44 -5.92 -9.64 1.28
C PHE A 44 -7.26 -9.93 1.97
N ALA A 45 -8.34 -9.45 1.37
CA ALA A 45 -9.70 -9.85 1.68
C ALA A 45 -10.24 -10.67 0.51
N ILE A 46 -10.64 -11.91 0.77
CA ILE A 46 -11.17 -12.84 -0.23
C ILE A 46 -12.67 -12.99 0.03
N HIS A 47 -13.46 -12.60 -0.96
CA HIS A 47 -14.91 -12.79 -0.93
C HIS A 47 -15.25 -14.20 -1.40
N ASN A 48 -15.68 -15.05 -0.47
CA ASN A 48 -16.13 -16.41 -0.77
C ASN A 48 -17.64 -16.37 -0.94
N LYS A 49 -18.08 -16.33 -2.19
CA LYS A 49 -19.49 -16.37 -2.57
C LYS A 49 -19.81 -17.70 -3.22
N ASP A 50 -20.67 -18.48 -2.57
CA ASP A 50 -21.28 -19.69 -3.11
C ASP A 50 -22.81 -19.58 -3.05
N ARG A 51 -23.55 -20.51 -3.65
CA ARG A 51 -25.02 -20.53 -3.69
C ARG A 51 -25.69 -20.42 -2.32
N TYR A 52 -25.00 -20.80 -1.25
CA TYR A 52 -25.53 -20.85 0.11
C TYR A 52 -24.74 -20.04 1.13
N THR A 53 -23.56 -19.51 0.76
CA THR A 53 -22.68 -18.80 1.69
C THR A 53 -22.15 -17.51 1.08
N ASP A 54 -22.23 -16.45 1.88
CA ASP A 54 -21.64 -15.15 1.57
C ASP A 54 -20.71 -14.78 2.73
N SER A 55 -19.42 -15.02 2.56
CA SER A 55 -18.43 -14.88 3.63
C SER A 55 -17.13 -14.25 3.17
N TRP A 56 -16.38 -13.70 4.12
CA TRP A 56 -15.10 -13.05 3.86
C TRP A 56 -13.98 -13.75 4.62
N SER A 57 -12.92 -14.10 3.91
CA SER A 57 -11.68 -14.59 4.48
C SER A 57 -10.62 -13.49 4.44
N TYR A 58 -9.83 -13.37 5.50
CA TYR A 58 -8.77 -12.36 5.60
C TYR A 58 -7.42 -13.06 5.74
N HIS A 59 -6.47 -12.62 4.94
CA HIS A 59 -5.08 -13.00 5.04
C HIS A 59 -4.25 -11.74 5.28
N ILE A 60 -3.87 -11.49 6.53
CA ILE A 60 -3.09 -10.33 6.93
C ILE A 60 -1.60 -10.71 6.89
N ILE A 61 -0.80 -9.87 6.26
CA ILE A 61 0.66 -10.05 6.17
C ILE A 61 1.30 -9.15 7.23
N ASP A 62 2.09 -9.77 8.10
CA ASP A 62 2.81 -9.13 9.21
C ASP A 62 3.60 -7.90 8.77
N GLU A 63 4.47 -8.02 7.77
CA GLU A 63 5.31 -6.90 7.32
C GLU A 63 4.49 -5.76 6.69
N ARG A 64 3.37 -6.06 6.01
CA ARG A 64 2.47 -5.02 5.48
C ARG A 64 1.72 -4.31 6.60
N LEU A 65 1.31 -5.02 7.64
CA LEU A 65 0.65 -4.45 8.82
C LEU A 65 1.61 -3.53 9.60
N ILE A 66 2.85 -3.98 9.82
CA ILE A 66 3.91 -3.21 10.49
C ILE A 66 4.25 -1.97 9.66
N ALA A 67 4.46 -2.14 8.36
CA ALA A 67 4.71 -1.03 7.44
C ALA A 67 3.61 0.03 7.49
N TYR A 68 2.33 -0.40 7.47
CA TYR A 68 1.20 0.51 7.57
C TYR A 68 1.18 1.31 8.88
N LYS A 69 1.41 0.65 10.04
CA LYS A 69 1.43 1.34 11.35
C LYS A 69 2.51 2.41 11.44
N HIS A 70 3.68 2.14 10.85
CA HIS A 70 4.82 3.07 10.86
C HIS A 70 4.82 4.05 9.68
N GLY A 71 3.78 4.05 8.83
CA GLY A 71 3.70 4.94 7.68
C GLY A 71 4.69 4.62 6.56
N LYS A 72 5.21 3.38 6.49
CA LYS A 72 6.02 2.91 5.37
C LYS A 72 5.10 2.64 4.15
N ILE A 73 4.82 3.73 3.44
CA ILE A 73 4.28 3.86 2.07
C ILE A 73 3.00 3.05 1.79
N THR A 74 1.85 3.74 1.84
CA THR A 74 0.55 3.23 1.39
C THR A 74 0.49 3.08 -0.14
N ASN A 75 -0.42 2.26 -0.68
CA ASN A 75 -0.58 2.07 -2.13
C ASN A 75 -0.87 3.39 -2.88
N VAL A 76 -1.60 4.30 -2.24
CA VAL A 76 -1.84 5.67 -2.76
C VAL A 76 -0.54 6.48 -2.82
N GLN A 77 0.33 6.34 -1.81
CA GLN A 77 1.65 6.97 -1.84
C GLN A 77 2.55 6.36 -2.92
N VAL A 78 2.49 5.04 -3.15
CA VAL A 78 3.20 4.39 -4.28
C VAL A 78 2.73 4.97 -5.61
N GLN A 79 1.42 5.02 -5.86
CA GLN A 79 0.86 5.57 -7.10
C GLN A 79 1.24 7.05 -7.33
N ASN A 80 1.27 7.84 -6.25
CA ASN A 80 1.73 9.23 -6.33
C ASN A 80 3.22 9.33 -6.63
N ILE A 81 4.05 8.44 -6.08
CA ILE A 81 5.48 8.37 -6.40
C ILE A 81 5.67 7.98 -7.86
N GLU A 82 4.97 6.95 -8.35
CA GLU A 82 5.02 6.52 -9.76
C GLU A 82 4.65 7.68 -10.70
N LYS A 83 3.53 8.37 -10.43
CA LYS A 83 3.09 9.52 -11.23
C LYS A 83 4.11 10.67 -11.21
N ASN A 84 4.76 10.91 -10.07
CA ASN A 84 5.79 11.94 -9.97
C ASN A 84 7.05 11.53 -10.76
N LEU A 85 7.42 10.25 -10.77
CA LEU A 85 8.53 9.75 -11.57
C LEU A 85 8.26 9.89 -13.07
N ASP A 86 7.04 9.57 -13.54
CA ASP A 86 6.65 9.75 -14.94
C ASP A 86 6.72 11.22 -15.39
N ASN A 87 6.33 12.14 -14.51
CA ASN A 87 6.46 13.58 -14.76
C ASN A 87 7.93 14.01 -14.87
N ILE A 88 8.81 13.52 -14.00
CA ILE A 88 10.26 13.81 -14.05
C ILE A 88 10.86 13.31 -15.36
N ILE A 89 10.52 12.08 -15.77
CA ILE A 89 10.98 11.50 -17.04
C ILE A 89 10.53 12.37 -18.22
N SER A 90 9.28 12.80 -18.21
CA SER A 90 8.72 13.65 -19.27
C SER A 90 9.46 14.98 -19.39
N GLN A 91 9.75 15.64 -18.26
CA GLN A 91 10.54 16.88 -18.23
C GLN A 91 11.97 16.66 -18.71
N PHE A 92 12.61 15.54 -18.35
CA PHE A 92 13.95 15.21 -18.82
C PHE A 92 14.02 15.00 -20.33
N GLU A 93 13.02 14.34 -20.93
CA GLU A 93 12.95 14.19 -22.39
C GLU A 93 12.71 15.51 -23.11
N GLU A 94 11.96 16.44 -22.51
CA GLU A 94 11.78 17.80 -23.03
C GLU A 94 13.10 18.58 -23.01
N MET A 95 13.79 18.61 -21.86
CA MET A 95 15.11 19.23 -21.72
C MET A 95 16.14 18.67 -22.72
N LYS A 96 16.12 17.36 -22.96
CA LYS A 96 16.99 16.70 -23.93
C LYS A 96 16.69 17.16 -25.37
N LYS A 97 15.42 17.33 -25.73
CA LYS A 97 15.04 17.86 -27.05
C LYS A 97 15.50 19.30 -27.21
N ASP A 98 15.31 20.14 -26.21
CA ASP A 98 15.77 21.54 -26.22
C ASP A 98 17.29 21.61 -26.39
N LEU A 99 18.04 20.75 -25.69
CA LEU A 99 19.49 20.69 -25.82
C LEU A 99 19.92 20.28 -27.23
N LEU A 100 19.29 19.26 -27.80
CA LEU A 100 19.55 18.82 -29.18
C LEU A 100 19.23 19.91 -30.20
N PHE A 101 18.15 20.65 -29.98
CA PHE A 101 17.78 21.78 -30.82
C PHE A 101 18.88 22.86 -30.81
N ILE A 102 19.32 23.30 -29.63
CA ILE A 102 20.40 24.30 -29.49
C ILE A 102 21.70 23.82 -30.17
N LEU A 103 22.07 22.55 -29.95
CA LEU A 103 23.27 21.98 -30.57
C LEU A 103 23.17 21.91 -32.10
N SER A 104 21.96 21.67 -32.64
CA SER A 104 21.73 21.67 -34.08
C SER A 104 21.80 23.07 -34.70
N GLU A 105 21.36 24.11 -33.98
CA GLU A 105 21.48 25.50 -34.43
C GLU A 105 22.92 26.03 -34.32
N SER A 106 23.69 25.61 -33.31
CA SER A 106 25.09 26.01 -33.14
C SER A 106 26.06 25.38 -34.17
N ALA A 107 25.63 24.33 -34.86
CA ALA A 107 26.45 23.58 -35.81
C ALA A 107 26.25 24.02 -37.29
N GLY A 108 25.32 24.95 -37.55
CA GLY A 108 25.09 25.59 -38.85
C GLY A 108 25.75 26.96 -38.95
#